data_AF-A0A023BTZ7-F1
#
_entry.id   AF-A0A023BTZ7-F1
#
_cell.length_a   1.000
_cell.length_b   1.000
_cell.length_c   1.000
_cell.angle_alpha   90.00
_cell.angle_beta   90.00
_cell.angle_gamma   90.00
#
_symmetry.space_group_name_H-M   'P 1'
#
loop_
_entity.id
_entity.type
_entity.pdbx_description
1 polymer ?
#
loop_
_entity_poly.entity_id
_entity_poly.type
_entity_poly.pdbx_seq_one_letter_code
_entity_poly.pdbx_strand_id
1 'polypeptide(L)'
;MKTMKQLVTYIVWMILSLALGIVYMRILLGPNKVPSEGLWYLFHIFYNLGLLHIGARIGGVIALLFIISDVFYLKKKLKNNIQATLTRFMLLLGIAMIVGGVHYILEKVVDVI
;
A
#
# COMPACT_ATOMS: atom_id res chain seq x y z
N MET A 1 21.46 18.70 4.19
CA MET A 1 21.72 17.31 3.71
C MET A 1 21.03 16.22 4.52
N LYS A 2 21.06 16.24 5.87
CA LYS A 2 20.47 15.19 6.71
C LYS A 2 18.94 15.06 6.55
N THR A 3 18.25 16.19 6.47
CA THR A 3 16.80 16.29 6.20
C THR A 3 16.42 15.82 4.80
N MET A 4 17.18 16.24 3.78
CA MET A 4 16.95 15.83 2.39
C MET A 4 17.08 14.31 2.19
N LYS A 5 18.11 13.69 2.79
CA LYS A 5 18.26 12.22 2.76
C LYS A 5 17.08 11.51 3.42
N GLN A 6 16.61 12.03 4.55
CA GLN A 6 15.45 11.48 5.26
C GLN A 6 14.16 11.59 4.43
N LEU A 7 13.98 12.72 3.74
CA LEU A 7 12.82 12.95 2.86
C LEU A 7 12.80 11.94 1.71
N VAL A 8 13.94 11.73 1.04
CA VAL A 8 14.09 10.72 -0.02
C VAL A 8 13.79 9.31 0.52
N THR A 9 14.28 8.98 1.71
CA THR A 9 13.98 7.67 2.33
C THR A 9 12.48 7.47 2.54
N TYR A 10 11.75 8.46 3.05
CA TYR A 10 10.30 8.33 3.20
C TYR A 10 9.54 8.28 1.89
N ILE A 11 10.02 8.97 0.85
CA ILE A 11 9.44 8.85 -0.50
C ILE A 11 9.56 7.41 -0.99
N VAL A 12 10.71 6.74 -0.80
CA VAL A 12 10.87 5.33 -1.16
C VAL A 12 9.89 4.44 -0.38
N TRP A 13 9.75 4.65 0.93
CA TRP A 13 8.80 3.89 1.75
C TRP A 13 7.34 4.15 1.35
N MET A 14 7.01 5.37 0.95
CA MET A 14 5.68 5.73 0.45
C MET A 14 5.38 5.04 -0.87
N ILE A 15 6.32 5.06 -1.83
CA ILE A 15 6.18 4.34 -3.11
C ILE A 15 5.98 2.85 -2.86
N LEU A 16 6.76 2.26 -1.95
CA LEU A 16 6.65 0.85 -1.59
C LEU A 16 5.28 0.53 -0.96
N SER A 17 4.77 1.41 -0.10
CA SER A 17 3.45 1.27 0.52
C SER A 17 2.32 1.36 -0.51
N LEU A 18 2.42 2.29 -1.47
CA LEU A 18 1.49 2.41 -2.59
C LEU A 18 1.50 1.15 -3.47
N ALA A 19 2.69 0.64 -3.79
CA ALA A 19 2.84 -0.59 -4.53
C ALA A 19 2.19 -1.78 -3.80
N LEU A 20 2.38 -1.90 -2.48
CA LEU A 20 1.73 -2.93 -1.67
C LEU A 20 0.19 -2.83 -1.71
N GLY A 21 -0.36 -1.62 -1.61
CA GLY A 21 -1.82 -1.41 -1.72
C GLY A 21 -2.39 -1.81 -3.09
N ILE A 22 -1.69 -1.46 -4.17
CA ILE A 22 -2.06 -1.83 -5.54
C ILE A 22 -1.95 -3.34 -5.75
N VAL A 23 -0.88 -3.97 -5.26
CA VAL A 23 -0.68 -5.43 -5.33
C VAL A 23 -1.76 -6.15 -4.55
N TYR A 24 -2.10 -5.69 -3.35
CA TYR A 24 -3.22 -6.23 -2.57
C TYR A 24 -4.53 -6.18 -3.36
N MET A 25 -4.87 -5.02 -3.94
CA MET A 25 -6.09 -4.91 -4.76
C MET A 25 -6.05 -5.79 -6.01
N ARG A 26 -4.88 -5.98 -6.63
CA ARG A 26 -4.72 -6.90 -7.75
C ARG A 26 -4.97 -8.35 -7.34
N ILE A 27 -4.53 -8.75 -6.15
CA ILE A 27 -4.79 -10.08 -5.60
C ILE A 27 -6.28 -10.24 -5.28
N LEU A 28 -6.90 -9.22 -4.70
CA LEU A 28 -8.32 -9.25 -4.30
C LEU A 28 -9.27 -9.32 -5.50
N LEU A 29 -9.07 -8.45 -6.49
CA LEU A 29 -9.93 -8.36 -7.68
C LEU A 29 -9.61 -9.47 -8.70
N GLY A 30 -8.36 -9.93 -8.72
CA GLY A 30 -7.87 -10.89 -9.70
C GLY A 30 -7.58 -10.28 -11.07
N PRO A 31 -7.34 -11.12 -12.09
CA PRO A 31 -7.06 -10.67 -13.44
C PRO A 31 -8.30 -10.01 -14.06
N ASN A 32 -8.06 -8.92 -14.79
CA ASN A 32 -9.10 -8.27 -15.57
C ASN A 32 -9.54 -9.19 -16.72
N LYS A 33 -10.80 -9.63 -16.69
CA LYS A 33 -11.40 -10.50 -17.73
C LYS A 33 -12.25 -9.72 -18.74
N VAL A 34 -12.32 -8.40 -18.61
CA VAL A 34 -13.11 -7.56 -19.52
C VAL A 34 -12.40 -7.46 -20.87
N PRO A 35 -13.10 -7.67 -22.00
CA PRO A 35 -12.51 -7.54 -23.33
C PRO A 35 -11.87 -6.17 -23.55
N SER A 36 -10.69 -6.15 -24.15
CA SER A 36 -9.94 -4.92 -24.46
C SER A 36 -10.31 -4.31 -25.82
N GLU A 37 -11.45 -4.66 -26.39
CA GLU A 37 -11.84 -4.30 -27.75
C GLU A 37 -13.22 -3.63 -27.80
N GLY A 38 -13.41 -2.76 -28.80
CA GLY A 38 -14.68 -2.07 -29.04
C GLY A 38 -15.17 -1.25 -27.84
N LEU A 39 -16.49 -1.17 -27.66
CA LEU A 39 -17.11 -0.42 -26.55
C LEU A 39 -16.79 -1.01 -25.17
N TRP A 40 -16.41 -2.30 -25.09
CA TRP A 40 -16.00 -2.96 -23.85
C TRP A 40 -14.65 -2.48 -23.32
N TYR A 41 -13.84 -1.84 -24.18
CA TYR A 41 -12.57 -1.23 -23.79
C TYR A 41 -12.73 -0.18 -22.68
N LEU A 42 -13.84 0.56 -22.66
CA LEU A 42 -14.13 1.51 -21.59
C LEU A 42 -14.23 0.82 -20.23
N PHE A 43 -14.96 -0.30 -20.14
CA PHE A 43 -15.07 -1.09 -18.92
C PHE A 43 -13.72 -1.72 -18.52
N HIS A 44 -12.90 -2.12 -19.50
CA HIS A 44 -11.54 -2.59 -19.25
C HIS A 44 -10.68 -1.51 -18.58
N ILE A 45 -10.78 -0.26 -19.04
CA ILE A 45 -10.12 0.89 -18.41
C ILE A 45 -10.67 1.13 -17.01
N PHE A 46 -11.99 1.17 -16.83
CA PHE A 46 -12.61 1.42 -15.52
C PHE A 46 -12.20 0.40 -14.47
N TYR A 47 -12.07 -0.87 -14.83
CA TYR A 47 -11.54 -1.89 -13.92
C TYR A 47 -10.11 -1.57 -13.46
N ASN A 48 -9.23 -1.24 -14.40
CA ASN A 48 -7.84 -0.91 -14.08
C ASN A 48 -7.73 0.41 -13.27
N LEU A 49 -8.60 1.39 -13.58
CA LEU A 49 -8.68 2.65 -12.85
C LEU A 49 -9.18 2.43 -11.42
N GLY A 50 -10.21 1.60 -11.24
CA GLY A 50 -10.74 1.23 -9.93
C GLY A 50 -9.68 0.53 -9.07
N LEU A 51 -8.92 -0.40 -9.68
CA LEU A 51 -7.79 -1.05 -9.03
C LEU A 51 -6.74 -0.05 -8.54
N LEU A 52 -6.35 0.90 -9.40
CA LEU A 52 -5.37 1.92 -9.03
C LEU A 52 -5.92 2.89 -7.97
N HIS A 53 -7.18 3.29 -8.09
CA HIS A 53 -7.81 4.26 -7.19
C HIS A 53 -7.98 3.70 -5.78
N ILE A 54 -8.55 2.51 -5.65
CA ILE A 54 -8.72 1.84 -4.35
C ILE A 54 -7.35 1.40 -3.82
N GLY A 55 -6.49 0.84 -4.68
CA GLY A 55 -5.14 0.41 -4.32
C GLY A 55 -4.27 1.55 -3.79
N ALA A 56 -4.36 2.74 -4.40
CA ALA A 56 -3.66 3.94 -3.93
C ALA A 56 -4.22 4.46 -2.60
N ARG A 57 -5.54 4.40 -2.38
CA ARG A 57 -6.15 4.75 -1.08
C ARG A 57 -5.64 3.83 0.03
N ILE A 58 -5.68 2.52 -0.20
CA ILE A 58 -5.18 1.52 0.76
C ILE A 58 -3.68 1.72 1.00
N GLY A 59 -2.90 1.87 -0.07
CA GLY A 59 -1.47 2.11 0.02
C GLY A 59 -1.12 3.43 0.73
N GLY A 60 -1.96 4.45 0.58
CA GLY A 60 -1.85 5.72 1.30
C GLY A 60 -2.09 5.55 2.81
N VAL A 61 -3.10 4.77 3.21
CA VAL A 61 -3.33 4.42 4.62
C VAL A 61 -2.15 3.65 5.20
N ILE A 62 -1.62 2.66 4.46
CA ILE A 62 -0.42 1.90 4.87
C ILE A 62 0.77 2.85 5.05
N ALA A 63 1.01 3.75 4.09
CA ALA A 63 2.11 4.71 4.14
C ALA A 63 2.01 5.62 5.36
N LEU A 64 0.80 6.14 5.63
CA LEU A 64 0.55 7.05 6.75
C LEU A 64 0.80 6.35 8.09
N LEU A 65 0.25 5.15 8.29
CA LEU A 65 0.46 4.36 9.50
C LEU A 65 1.94 3.99 9.69
N PHE A 66 2.62 3.62 8.61
CA PHE A 66 4.05 3.31 8.63
C PHE A 66 4.90 4.52 9.00
N ILE A 67 4.65 5.69 8.38
CA ILE A 67 5.40 6.92 8.67
C ILE A 67 5.22 7.35 10.12
N ILE A 68 3.99 7.32 10.64
CA ILE A 68 3.70 7.62 12.05
C ILE A 68 4.49 6.65 12.95
N SER A 69 4.39 5.34 12.68
CA SER A 69 5.08 4.33 13.47
C SER A 69 6.61 4.50 13.43
N ASP A 70 7.17 4.80 12.26
CA ASP A 70 8.61 5.00 12.12
C ASP A 70 9.09 6.26 12.84
N VAL A 71 8.41 7.41 12.67
CA VAL A 71 8.80 8.69 13.26
C VAL A 71 8.73 8.65 14.79
N PHE A 72 7.66 8.07 15.36
CA PHE A 72 7.47 8.07 16.81
C PHE A 72 8.21 6.95 17.54
N TYR A 73 8.28 5.75 16.96
CA TYR A 73 8.84 4.57 17.63
C TYR A 73 10.19 4.15 17.05
N LEU A 74 10.25 3.79 15.77
CA LEU A 74 11.43 3.11 15.23
C LEU A 74 12.65 4.04 15.15
N LYS A 75 12.46 5.29 14.72
CA LYS A 75 13.53 6.26 14.58
C LYS A 75 14.26 6.55 15.91
N LYS A 76 13.55 6.48 17.03
CA LYS A 76 14.14 6.67 18.37
C LYS A 76 14.90 5.43 18.86
N LYS A 77 14.44 4.24 18.49
CA LYS A 77 14.92 2.97 19.05
C LYS A 77 15.99 2.28 18.20
N LEU A 78 16.00 2.50 16.89
CA LEU A 78 16.86 1.76 15.95
C LEU A 78 18.02 2.61 15.44
N LYS A 79 19.24 2.08 15.57
CA LYS A 79 20.44 2.63 14.93
C LYS A 79 20.37 2.38 13.42
N ASN A 80 20.95 3.29 12.63
CA ASN A 80 20.86 3.24 11.17
C ASN A 80 21.79 2.15 10.58
N ASN A 81 21.36 0.89 10.66
CA ASN A 81 22.06 -0.29 10.15
C ASN A 81 21.12 -1.18 9.31
N ILE A 82 21.66 -2.23 8.68
CA ILE A 82 20.89 -3.14 7.82
C ILE A 82 19.74 -3.83 8.57
N GLN A 83 19.98 -4.23 9.82
CA GLN A 83 18.98 -4.87 10.67
C GLN A 83 17.78 -3.95 10.92
N ALA A 84 18.04 -2.65 11.10
CA ALA A 84 16.98 -1.66 11.30
C ALA A 84 16.11 -1.46 10.06
N THR A 85 16.71 -1.46 8.87
CA THR A 85 15.94 -1.44 7.61
C THR A 85 15.06 -2.68 7.48
N LEU A 86 15.57 -3.84 7.88
CA LEU A 86 14.83 -5.10 7.84
C LEU A 86 13.66 -5.09 8.85
N THR A 87 13.87 -4.56 10.06
CA THR A 87 12.79 -4.35 11.04
C THR A 87 11.72 -3.39 10.52
N ARG A 88 12.10 -2.29 9.86
CA ARG A 88 11.15 -1.36 9.22
C ARG A 88 10.33 -2.06 8.14
N PHE A 89 10.97 -2.89 7.32
CA PHE A 89 10.29 -3.65 6.28
C PHE A 89 9.29 -4.65 6.87
N MET A 90 9.67 -5.38 7.92
CA MET A 90 8.74 -6.28 8.62
C MET A 90 7.54 -5.54 9.20
N LEU A 91 7.76 -4.36 9.79
CA LEU A 91 6.66 -3.53 10.29
C LEU A 91 5.72 -3.10 9.17
N LEU A 92 6.27 -2.65 8.04
CA LEU A 92 5.49 -2.26 6.87
C LEU A 92 4.60 -3.41 6.39
N LEU A 93 5.16 -4.62 6.28
CA LEU A 93 4.41 -5.82 5.91
C LEU A 93 3.32 -6.15 6.93
N GLY A 94 3.62 -6.04 8.23
CA GLY A 94 2.64 -6.22 9.30
C GLY A 94 1.47 -5.25 9.18
N ILE A 95 1.75 -3.97 8.97
CA ILE A 95 0.71 -2.94 8.73
C ILE A 95 -0.09 -3.27 7.47
N ALA A 96 0.56 -3.63 6.37
CA ALA A 96 -0.12 -3.96 5.12
C ALA A 96 -1.07 -5.16 5.28
N MET A 97 -0.65 -6.21 6.00
CA MET A 97 -1.51 -7.36 6.31
C MET A 97 -2.72 -6.97 7.16
N ILE A 98 -2.53 -6.14 8.19
CA ILE A 98 -3.65 -5.68 9.04
C ILE A 98 -4.63 -4.84 8.24
N VAL A 99 -4.14 -3.83 7.51
CA VAL A 99 -4.99 -2.95 6.71
C VAL A 99 -5.73 -3.72 5.61
N GLY A 100 -5.03 -4.62 4.90
CA GLY A 100 -5.63 -5.47 3.88
C GLY A 100 -6.63 -6.47 4.45
N GLY A 101 -6.38 -7.01 5.64
CA GLY A 101 -7.32 -7.90 6.34
C GLY A 101 -8.58 -7.17 6.78
N VAL A 102 -8.45 -5.98 7.37
CA VAL A 102 -9.59 -5.12 7.74
C VAL A 102 -10.41 -4.76 6.50
N HIS A 103 -9.75 -4.31 5.43
CA HIS A 103 -10.42 -4.00 4.17
C HIS A 103 -11.15 -5.22 3.60
N TYR A 104 -10.53 -6.40 3.61
CA TYR A 104 -11.15 -7.64 3.14
C TYR A 104 -12.41 -8.01 3.94
N ILE A 105 -12.36 -7.89 5.27
CA ILE A 105 -13.50 -8.19 6.14
C ILE A 105 -14.64 -7.18 5.88
N LEU A 106 -14.31 -5.89 5.78
CA LEU A 106 -15.30 -4.84 5.48
C LEU A 106 -16.00 -5.10 4.14
N GLU A 107 -15.24 -5.46 3.12
CA GLU A 107 -15.73 -5.79 1.79
C GLU A 107 -16.59 -7.07 1.80
N LYS A 108 -16.09 -8.17 2.39
CA LYS A 108 -16.71 -9.51 2.23
C LYS A 108 -17.70 -9.90 3.30
N VAL A 109 -17.65 -9.30 4.48
CA VAL A 109 -18.52 -9.67 5.61
C VAL A 109 -19.61 -8.64 5.83
N VAL A 110 -19.28 -7.36 5.68
CA VAL A 110 -20.19 -6.27 6.03
C VAL A 110 -20.87 -5.66 4.79
N ASP A 111 -20.38 -5.97 3.58
CA ASP A 111 -20.92 -5.48 2.29
C ASP A 111 -21.10 -3.95 2.28
N VAL A 112 -20.12 -3.25 2.88
CA VAL A 112 -20.17 -1.79 3.08
C VAL A 112 -19.72 -1.01 1.83
N ILE A 113 -19.03 -1.67 0.90
CA ILE A 113 -18.36 -1.07 -0.25
C ILE A 113 -18.79 -1.76 -1.53
#